data_AF-A0A2T3FJG6-F1
#
_entry.id   AF-A0A2T3FJG6-F1
#
_cell.length_a   1.000
_cell.length_b   1.000
_cell.length_c   1.000
_cell.angle_alpha   90.00
_cell.angle_beta   90.00
_cell.angle_gamma   90.00
#
_symmetry.space_group_name_H-M   'P 1'
#
loop_
_entity.id
_entity.type
_entity.pdbx_description
1 polymer ?
#
loop_
_entity_poly.entity_id
_entity_poly.type
_entity_poly.pdbx_seq_one_letter_code
_entity_poly.pdbx_strand_id
1 'polypeptide(L)'
;TYHNLWRIEESFRIMKSDLDARPVFLQKENSIKGHFLICYLAVLLERIFQFKILDNQYSTHQIMKFIRSFKVVKGESKYINVTASSEFIKEFENITNLPFTNYYLTERQIRQIFNYKI
;
A
#
# COMPACT_ATOMS: atom_id res chain seq x y z
N THR A 1 27.76 -7.71 -6.70
CA THR A 1 27.69 -7.02 -5.39
C THR A 1 26.57 -7.61 -4.57
N TYR A 2 26.89 -8.39 -3.53
CA TYR A 2 25.92 -9.06 -2.65
C TYR A 2 24.96 -8.09 -1.94
N HIS A 3 25.33 -6.81 -1.86
CA HIS A 3 24.58 -5.76 -1.17
C HIS A 3 23.14 -5.56 -1.66
N ASN A 4 22.86 -5.83 -2.95
CA ASN A 4 21.53 -5.67 -3.51
C ASN A 4 20.64 -6.93 -3.42
N LEU A 5 21.18 -8.09 -3.04
CA LEU A 5 20.38 -9.32 -2.89
C LEU A 5 19.33 -9.20 -1.79
N TRP A 6 19.65 -8.46 -0.73
CA TRP A 6 18.71 -8.12 0.34
C TRP A 6 17.37 -7.57 -0.20
N ARG A 7 17.39 -6.76 -1.27
CA ARG A 7 16.17 -6.17 -1.84
C ARG A 7 15.27 -7.22 -2.46
N ILE A 8 15.87 -8.25 -3.06
CA ILE A 8 15.16 -9.40 -3.61
C ILE A 8 14.58 -10.24 -2.47
N GLU A 9 15.36 -10.50 -1.42
CA GLU A 9 14.90 -11.23 -0.23
C GLU A 9 13.74 -10.52 0.48
N GLU A 10 13.82 -9.20 0.62
CA GLU A 10 12.76 -8.37 1.19
C GLU A 10 11.48 -8.49 0.35
N SER A 11 11.57 -8.37 -0.98
CA SER A 11 10.43 -8.57 -1.89
C SER A 11 9.79 -9.95 -1.72
N PHE A 12 10.60 -11.00 -1.61
CA PHE A 12 10.09 -12.35 -1.35
C PHE A 12 9.46 -12.49 0.04
N ARG A 13 9.94 -11.75 1.04
CA ARG A 13 9.36 -11.73 2.38
C ARG A 13 7.96 -11.13 2.32
N ILE A 14 7.81 -9.94 1.76
CA ILE A 14 6.52 -9.24 1.61
C ILE A 14 5.53 -10.11 0.83
N MET A 15 5.98 -10.70 -0.28
CA MET A 15 5.12 -11.56 -1.09
C MET A 15 4.54 -12.73 -0.26
N LYS A 16 5.35 -13.32 0.63
CA LYS A 16 4.92 -14.44 1.48
C LYS A 16 4.08 -13.98 2.67
N SER A 17 4.51 -12.95 3.40
CA SER A 17 3.91 -12.54 4.68
C SER A 17 2.74 -11.59 4.52
N ASP A 18 2.85 -10.63 3.61
CA ASP A 18 1.82 -9.62 3.41
C ASP A 18 0.83 -10.08 2.34
N LEU A 19 1.30 -10.60 1.21
CA LEU A 19 0.42 -10.92 0.08
C LEU A 19 -0.07 -12.37 0.09
N ASP A 20 0.10 -13.06 1.22
CA ASP A 20 -0.34 -14.44 1.45
C ASP A 20 0.02 -15.41 0.32
N ALA A 21 1.18 -15.19 -0.34
CA ALA A 21 1.65 -16.10 -1.39
C ALA A 21 1.89 -17.52 -0.87
N ARG A 22 1.90 -17.71 0.46
CA ARG A 22 1.91 -19.01 1.14
C ARG A 22 1.14 -18.90 2.47
N PRO A 23 0.31 -19.90 2.84
CA PRO A 23 0.02 -21.14 2.09
C PRO A 23 -0.96 -20.94 0.92
N VAL A 24 -0.71 -21.64 -0.20
CA VAL A 24 -1.59 -21.61 -1.38
C VAL A 24 -2.61 -22.75 -1.29
N PHE A 25 -3.86 -22.43 -1.01
CA PHE A 25 -4.95 -23.41 -0.93
C PHE A 25 -5.68 -23.64 -2.27
N LEU A 26 -4.93 -23.60 -3.38
CA LEU A 26 -5.46 -23.74 -4.74
C LEU A 26 -4.96 -25.04 -5.37
N GLN A 27 -5.86 -25.79 -6.00
CA GLN A 27 -5.55 -27.09 -6.60
C GLN A 27 -5.24 -27.00 -8.10
N LYS A 28 -5.92 -26.11 -8.82
CA LYS A 28 -5.76 -25.96 -10.27
C LYS A 28 -4.51 -25.15 -10.59
N GLU A 29 -3.68 -25.64 -11.50
CA GLU A 29 -2.43 -24.98 -11.92
C GLU A 29 -2.67 -23.53 -12.37
N ASN A 30 -3.72 -23.28 -13.15
CA ASN A 30 -4.06 -21.93 -13.61
C ASN A 30 -4.42 -20.99 -12.44
N SER A 31 -5.09 -21.49 -11.40
CA SER A 31 -5.40 -20.70 -10.21
C SER A 31 -4.15 -20.38 -9.40
N ILE A 32 -3.23 -21.34 -9.27
CA ILE A 32 -1.93 -21.14 -8.61
C ILE A 32 -1.14 -20.05 -9.36
N LYS A 33 -1.01 -20.17 -10.69
CA LYS A 33 -0.33 -19.18 -11.52
C LYS A 33 -0.98 -17.79 -11.39
N GLY A 34 -2.31 -17.72 -11.42
CA GLY A 34 -3.05 -16.47 -11.26
C GLY A 34 -2.79 -15.80 -9.92
N HIS A 35 -2.78 -16.56 -8.82
CA HIS A 35 -2.47 -16.03 -7.49
C HIS A 35 -1.04 -15.46 -7.43
N PHE A 36 -0.03 -16.21 -7.87
CA PHE A 36 1.35 -15.71 -7.90
C PHE A 36 1.53 -14.50 -8.80
N LEU A 37 0.82 -14.43 -9.93
CA LEU A 37 0.83 -13.26 -10.81
C LEU A 37 0.31 -12.02 -10.09
N ILE A 38 -0.82 -12.12 -9.39
CA ILE A 38 -1.38 -11.00 -8.61
C ILE A 38 -0.42 -10.56 -7.51
N CYS A 39 0.16 -11.51 -6.76
CA CYS A 39 1.15 -11.20 -5.73
C CYS A 39 2.38 -10.49 -6.33
N TYR A 40 2.89 -10.96 -7.47
CA TYR A 40 4.02 -10.34 -8.15
C TYR A 40 3.71 -8.92 -8.62
N LEU A 41 2.54 -8.69 -9.22
CA LEU A 41 2.09 -7.37 -9.64
C LEU A 41 1.94 -6.41 -8.46
N ALA A 42 1.40 -6.89 -7.34
CA ALA A 42 1.28 -6.08 -6.13
C ALA A 42 2.66 -5.67 -5.56
N VAL A 43 3.65 -6.59 -5.53
CA VAL A 43 5.03 -6.24 -5.16
C VAL A 43 5.63 -5.24 -6.15
N LEU A 44 5.42 -5.43 -7.46
CA LEU A 44 5.94 -4.50 -8.47
C LEU A 44 5.40 -3.08 -8.25
N LEU A 45 4.09 -2.93 -8.03
CA LEU A 45 3.46 -1.65 -7.77
C LEU A 45 4.00 -1.00 -6.48
N GLU A 46 4.14 -1.78 -5.42
CA GLU A 46 4.73 -1.32 -4.16
C GLU A 46 6.17 -0.81 -4.37
N ARG A 47 7.01 -1.55 -5.12
CA ARG A 47 8.39 -1.13 -5.41
C ARG A 47 8.44 0.13 -6.28
N ILE A 48 7.55 0.26 -7.25
CA ILE A 48 7.43 1.50 -8.04
C ILE A 48 7.08 2.66 -7.10
N PHE A 49 6.09 2.48 -6.22
CA PHE A 49 5.70 3.49 -5.26
C PHE A 49 6.87 3.88 -4.33
N GLN A 50 7.57 2.90 -3.75
CA GLN A 50 8.73 3.12 -2.89
C GLN A 50 9.86 3.89 -3.60
N PHE A 51 10.27 3.47 -4.79
CA PHE A 51 11.46 4.01 -5.45
C PHE A 51 11.22 5.22 -6.33
N LYS A 52 10.01 5.37 -6.88
CA LYS A 52 9.70 6.44 -7.85
C LYS A 52 8.90 7.58 -7.26
N ILE A 53 8.08 7.31 -6.25
CA ILE A 53 7.18 8.32 -5.68
C ILE A 53 7.70 8.79 -4.32
N LEU A 54 8.26 7.87 -3.55
CA LEU A 54 8.75 8.13 -2.19
C LEU A 54 10.27 8.23 -2.09
N ASP A 55 10.99 8.26 -3.22
CA ASP A 55 12.46 8.38 -3.30
C ASP A 55 13.23 7.46 -2.34
N ASN A 56 12.69 6.26 -2.09
CA ASN A 56 13.23 5.27 -1.17
C ASN A 56 13.44 5.77 0.28
N GLN A 57 12.68 6.78 0.72
CA GLN A 57 12.77 7.30 2.09
C GLN A 57 12.10 6.38 3.12
N TYR A 58 11.16 5.54 2.67
CA TYR A 58 10.42 4.62 3.55
C TYR A 58 10.72 3.17 3.24
N SER A 59 10.75 2.37 4.30
CA SER A 59 10.83 0.92 4.19
C SER A 59 9.52 0.35 3.66
N THR A 60 9.62 -0.80 2.99
CA THR A 60 8.44 -1.52 2.49
C THR A 60 7.46 -1.84 3.61
N HIS A 61 7.95 -2.15 4.80
CA HIS A 61 7.10 -2.45 5.95
C HIS A 61 6.22 -1.25 6.34
N GLN A 62 6.77 -0.03 6.35
CA GLN A 62 6.01 1.19 6.64
C GLN A 62 4.92 1.43 5.59
N ILE A 63 5.27 1.28 4.31
CA ILE A 63 4.34 1.42 3.18
C ILE A 63 3.20 0.41 3.28
N MET A 64 3.53 -0.89 3.45
CA MET A 64 2.53 -1.95 3.56
C MET A 64 1.65 -1.79 4.79
N LYS A 65 2.23 -1.38 5.94
CA LYS A 65 1.48 -1.07 7.15
C LYS A 65 0.49 0.06 6.93
N PHE A 66 0.89 1.13 6.24
CA PHE A 66 -0.03 2.21 5.86
C PHE A 66 -1.15 1.70 4.95
N ILE A 67 -0.82 1.01 3.85
CA ILE A 67 -1.81 0.51 2.89
C ILE A 67 -2.86 -0.39 3.57
N ARG A 68 -2.43 -1.23 4.52
CA ARG A 68 -3.33 -2.12 5.28
C ARG A 68 -4.16 -1.40 6.33
N SER A 69 -3.61 -0.38 6.97
CA SER A 69 -4.26 0.32 8.09
C SER A 69 -5.13 1.48 7.64
N PHE A 70 -4.90 2.03 6.45
CA PHE A 70 -5.66 3.14 5.93
C PHE A 70 -7.12 2.73 5.67
N LYS A 71 -8.03 3.25 6.50
CA LYS A 71 -9.45 2.91 6.44
C LYS A 71 -10.29 4.14 6.66
N VAL A 72 -11.25 4.31 5.76
CA VAL A 72 -12.25 5.38 5.80
C VAL A 72 -13.64 4.75 5.74
N VAL A 73 -14.52 5.18 6.63
CA VAL A 73 -15.89 4.65 6.77
C VAL A 73 -16.89 5.75 6.41
N LYS A 74 -17.94 5.41 5.65
CA LYS A 74 -19.02 6.34 5.34
C LYS A 74 -19.97 6.47 6.52
N GLY A 75 -20.13 7.68 7.06
CA GLY A 75 -21.17 8.04 8.01
C GLY A 75 -22.41 8.61 7.30
N GLU A 76 -23.32 9.24 8.06
CA GLU A 76 -24.59 9.76 7.53
C GLU A 76 -24.41 10.82 6.44
N SER A 77 -23.54 11.81 6.67
CA SER A 77 -23.31 12.92 5.74
C SER A 77 -21.84 13.12 5.35
N LYS A 78 -20.91 12.50 6.09
CA LYS A 78 -19.45 12.64 5.90
C LYS A 78 -18.76 11.28 6.01
N TYR A 79 -17.53 11.23 5.56
CA TYR A 79 -16.63 10.10 5.76
C TYR A 79 -15.80 10.31 7.03
N ILE A 80 -15.58 9.24 7.79
CA ILE A 80 -14.78 9.22 9.00
C ILE A 80 -13.51 8.41 8.73
N ASN A 81 -12.36 9.05 8.89
CA ASN A 81 -11.07 8.40 8.83
C ASN A 81 -10.76 7.75 10.19
N VAL A 82 -10.57 6.43 10.19
CA VAL A 82 -10.28 5.65 11.40
C VAL A 82 -8.82 5.19 11.45
N THR A 83 -7.99 5.70 10.53
CA THR A 83 -6.58 5.36 10.43
C THR A 83 -5.80 5.96 11.60
N ALA A 84 -4.94 5.16 12.23
CA ALA A 84 -4.04 5.67 13.25
C ALA A 84 -3.03 6.64 12.64
N SER A 85 -2.82 7.79 13.30
CA SER A 85 -1.79 8.73 12.88
C SER A 85 -0.41 8.07 12.93
N SER A 86 0.36 8.24 11.87
CA SER A 86 1.77 7.83 11.77
C SER A 86 2.61 9.00 11.26
N GLU A 87 3.93 8.90 11.35
CA GLU A 87 4.83 9.87 10.71
C GLU A 87 4.68 9.81 9.18
N PHE A 88 4.65 8.59 8.65
CA PHE A 88 4.43 8.33 7.22
C PHE A 88 3.20 9.04 6.64
N ILE A 89 2.02 8.95 7.28
CA ILE A 89 0.79 9.54 6.71
C ILE A 89 0.84 11.07 6.69
N LYS A 90 1.52 11.70 7.65
CA LYS A 90 1.69 13.15 7.71
C LYS A 90 2.62 13.63 6.60
N GLU A 91 3.72 12.92 6.40
CA GLU A 91 4.67 13.24 5.33
C GLU A 91 4.05 12.94 3.96
N PHE A 92 3.30 11.85 3.83
CA PHE A 92 2.58 11.51 2.60
C PHE A 92 1.51 12.56 2.24
N GLU A 93 0.80 13.09 3.22
CA GLU A 93 -0.09 14.25 3.04
C GLU A 93 0.68 15.48 2.54
N ASN A 94 1.87 15.77 3.07
CA ASN A 94 2.70 16.87 2.58
C ASN A 94 3.16 16.66 1.12
N ILE A 95 3.54 15.45 0.74
CA ILE A 95 3.99 15.12 -0.63
C ILE A 95 2.83 15.26 -1.63
N THR A 96 1.65 14.75 -1.28
CA THR A 96 0.50 14.68 -2.20
C THR A 96 -0.42 15.90 -2.11
N ASN A 97 -0.30 16.69 -1.04
CA ASN A 97 -1.20 17.78 -0.66
C ASN A 97 -2.67 17.33 -0.56
N LEU A 98 -2.88 16.08 -0.12
CA LEU A 98 -4.20 15.46 0.06
C LEU A 98 -4.52 15.27 1.54
N PRO A 99 -5.80 15.40 1.96
CA PRO A 99 -6.18 15.46 3.37
C PRO A 99 -6.23 14.07 4.05
N PHE A 100 -5.13 13.32 4.06
CA PHE A 100 -5.08 11.95 4.59
C PHE A 100 -5.17 11.86 6.12
N THR A 101 -4.87 12.94 6.85
CA THR A 101 -4.91 12.99 8.32
C THR A 101 -6.22 13.56 8.87
N ASN A 102 -7.08 14.10 8.01
CA ASN A 102 -8.37 14.65 8.44
C ASN A 102 -9.27 13.54 9.00
N TYR A 103 -9.77 13.75 10.22
CA TYR A 103 -10.71 12.83 10.86
C TYR A 103 -12.05 12.78 10.10
N TYR A 104 -12.56 13.96 9.69
CA TYR A 104 -13.75 14.05 8.84
C TYR A 104 -13.36 14.41 7.41
N LEU A 105 -13.83 13.61 6.46
CA LEU A 105 -13.62 13.79 5.03
C LEU A 105 -14.95 14.06 4.34
N THR A 106 -14.97 15.11 3.51
CA THR A 106 -16.11 15.40 2.64
C THR A 106 -16.10 14.48 1.42
N GLU A 107 -17.25 14.30 0.77
CA GLU A 107 -17.31 13.52 -0.47
C GLU A 107 -16.41 14.09 -1.57
N ARG A 108 -16.25 15.42 -1.62
CA ARG A 108 -15.31 16.09 -2.53
C ARG A 108 -13.86 15.67 -2.27
N GLN A 109 -13.44 15.66 -1.00
CA GLN A 109 -12.07 15.26 -0.63
C GLN A 109 -11.81 13.79 -0.94
N ILE A 110 -12.79 12.91 -0.70
CA ILE A 110 -12.70 11.50 -1.09
C ILE A 110 -12.56 11.35 -2.61
N ARG A 111 -13.38 12.08 -3.38
CA ARG A 111 -13.26 12.10 -4.85
C ARG A 111 -11.91 12.65 -5.32
N GLN A 112 -11.34 13.63 -4.62
CA GLN A 112 -9.99 14.13 -4.92
C GLN A 112 -8.92 13.07 -4.69
N ILE A 113 -9.00 12.33 -3.57
CA ILE A 113 -8.08 11.23 -3.27
C ILE A 113 -8.17 10.14 -4.34
N PHE A 114 -9.37 9.71 -4.72
CA PHE A 114 -9.55 8.66 -5.73
C PHE A 114 -9.13 9.06 -7.15
N ASN A 115 -9.28 10.34 -7.50
CA ASN A 115 -8.92 10.84 -8.83
C ASN A 115 -7.53 11.48 -8.87
N TYR A 116 -6.73 11.32 -7.82
CA TYR A 116 -5.38 11.83 -7.77
C TYR A 116 -4.53 11.17 -8.87
N LYS A 117 -3.75 12.00 -9.56
CA LYS A 117 -2.82 11.58 -10.60
C LYS A 117 -1.43 12.09 -10.23
N ILE A 118 -0.47 11.17 -10.30
CA ILE A 118 0.96 11.42 -10.13
C ILE A 118 1.49 12.08 -11.40
#